data_AF-A0A531MGP5-F1
#
_entry.id   AF-A0A531MGP5-F1
#
_cell.length_a   1.000
_cell.length_b   1.000
_cell.length_c   1.000
_cell.angle_alpha   90.00
_cell.angle_beta   90.00
_cell.angle_gamma   90.00
#
_symmetry.space_group_name_H-M   'P 1'
#
loop_
_entity.id
_entity.type
_entity.pdbx_description
1 polymer ?
#
loop_
_entity_poly.entity_id
_entity_poly.type
_entity_poly.pdbx_seq_one_letter_code
_entity_poly.pdbx_strand_id
1 'polypeptide(L)'
;YKIASFKPGSEIVWQRVPDYWAAKLPVKIGRENFDTQRFTYILDDNAAWQAFTKGGLDDIKPENSSKRWKTFYDFPAIQTGDVIKQEFKTTSPEPMQAFMLNQRRPLFGDRLVREGLTYPFDFETMNRTLFYGFNTRTQSYFQGTELASSGLPQGKELEILEKYRDKLPPELFTEEFKLPVYDTPQAERKYLKQAVELFAKAGWVIKGGKMVNAKTGAPFKFEILGWNDTDQVIASPWIANLRKIGVDAT
;
A
#
# COMPACT_ATOMS: atom_id res chain seq x y z
N TYR A 1 -30.55 12.39 -6.87
CA TYR A 1 -30.49 12.26 -8.35
C TYR A 1 -31.37 11.12 -8.81
N LYS A 2 -31.81 11.13 -10.07
CA LYS A 2 -32.48 10.02 -10.76
C LYS A 2 -31.65 9.62 -11.98
N ILE A 3 -31.74 8.36 -12.40
CA ILE A 3 -31.09 7.89 -13.63
C ILE A 3 -31.78 8.57 -14.81
N ALA A 4 -31.03 9.33 -15.59
CA ALA A 4 -31.51 9.96 -16.82
C ALA A 4 -31.28 9.05 -18.04
N SER A 5 -30.13 8.37 -18.09
CA SER A 5 -29.84 7.34 -19.08
C SER A 5 -28.78 6.38 -18.57
N PHE A 6 -28.77 5.17 -19.11
CA PHE A 6 -27.84 4.12 -18.73
C PHE A 6 -27.45 3.28 -19.95
N LYS A 7 -26.15 3.12 -20.18
CA LYS A 7 -25.56 2.25 -21.19
C LYS A 7 -24.60 1.28 -20.49
N PRO A 8 -25.01 0.00 -20.29
CA PRO A 8 -24.20 -0.98 -19.58
C PRO A 8 -22.75 -1.04 -20.12
N GLY A 9 -21.78 -1.02 -19.20
CA GLY A 9 -20.35 -1.09 -19.52
C GLY A 9 -19.74 0.17 -20.16
N SER A 10 -20.52 1.24 -20.34
CA SER A 10 -20.05 2.47 -21.00
C SER A 10 -20.34 3.72 -20.19
N GLU A 11 -21.58 3.92 -19.74
CA GLU A 11 -21.98 5.19 -19.17
C GLU A 11 -23.22 5.09 -18.29
N ILE A 12 -23.25 5.91 -17.23
CA ILE A 12 -24.47 6.27 -16.53
C ILE A 12 -24.58 7.79 -16.37
N VAL A 13 -25.76 8.34 -16.67
CA VAL A 13 -26.07 9.76 -16.51
C VAL A 13 -27.14 9.92 -15.44
N TRP A 14 -26.83 10.73 -14.44
CA TRP A 14 -27.70 11.10 -13.35
C TRP A 14 -28.19 12.54 -13.54
N GLN A 15 -29.49 12.77 -13.32
CA GLN A 15 -30.10 14.09 -13.30
C GLN A 15 -30.53 14.44 -11.87
N ARG A 16 -30.27 15.67 -11.44
CA ARG A 16 -30.74 16.18 -10.15
C ARG A 16 -32.26 16.18 -10.11
N VAL A 17 -32.83 15.79 -8.97
CA VAL A 17 -34.29 15.79 -8.75
C VAL A 17 -34.63 17.14 -8.13
N PRO A 18 -35.34 18.04 -8.85
CA PRO A 18 -35.55 19.42 -8.38
C PRO A 18 -36.33 19.51 -7.06
N ASP A 19 -37.25 18.58 -6.85
CA ASP A 19 -38.16 18.47 -5.70
C ASP A 19 -37.68 17.46 -4.66
N TYR A 20 -36.38 17.19 -4.61
CA TYR A 20 -35.80 16.29 -3.60
C TYR A 20 -36.14 16.76 -2.18
N TRP A 21 -36.85 15.91 -1.43
CA TRP A 21 -37.47 16.23 -0.14
C TRP A 21 -36.50 16.84 0.90
N ALA A 22 -35.22 16.45 0.88
CA ALA A 22 -34.21 16.90 1.84
C ALA A 22 -33.36 18.08 1.33
N ALA A 23 -33.65 18.65 0.16
CA ALA A 23 -32.81 19.70 -0.45
C ALA A 23 -32.59 20.92 0.46
N LYS A 24 -33.52 21.20 1.39
CA LYS A 24 -33.45 22.32 2.34
C LYS A 24 -32.93 21.93 3.73
N LEU A 25 -32.65 20.65 3.99
CA LEU A 25 -32.11 20.23 5.28
C LEU A 25 -30.67 20.74 5.44
N PRO A 26 -30.24 21.15 6.65
CA PRO A 26 -28.88 21.65 6.88
C PRO A 26 -27.78 20.71 6.37
N VAL A 27 -27.97 19.40 6.47
CA VAL A 27 -27.02 18.38 5.99
C VAL A 27 -26.83 18.36 4.46
N LYS A 28 -27.74 18.99 3.70
CA LYS A 28 -27.74 19.07 2.23
C LYS A 28 -27.38 20.45 1.68
N ILE A 29 -27.31 21.49 2.51
CA ILE A 29 -26.89 22.82 2.07
C ILE A 29 -25.45 22.75 1.54
N GLY A 30 -25.23 23.28 0.32
CA GLY A 30 -23.92 23.26 -0.36
C GLY A 30 -23.52 21.93 -1.00
N ARG A 31 -24.42 20.93 -1.00
CA ARG A 31 -24.23 19.63 -1.65
C ARG A 31 -25.14 19.49 -2.87
N GLU A 32 -24.83 18.48 -3.70
CA GLU A 32 -25.58 18.15 -4.92
C GLU A 32 -25.75 19.36 -5.88
N ASN A 33 -24.63 20.05 -6.12
CA ASN A 33 -24.59 21.32 -6.83
C ASN A 33 -24.78 21.18 -8.36
N PHE A 34 -24.39 20.04 -8.93
CA PHE A 34 -24.47 19.79 -10.37
C PHE A 34 -25.89 19.33 -10.79
N ASP A 35 -26.41 19.86 -11.89
CA ASP A 35 -27.68 19.39 -12.44
C ASP A 35 -27.56 18.02 -13.06
N THR A 36 -26.43 17.73 -13.71
CA THR A 36 -26.16 16.48 -14.40
C THR A 36 -24.81 15.93 -13.94
N GLN A 37 -24.77 14.63 -13.63
CA GLN A 37 -23.53 13.91 -13.38
C GLN A 37 -23.41 12.77 -14.38
N ARG A 38 -22.31 12.76 -15.14
CA ARG A 38 -22.01 11.73 -16.13
C ARG A 38 -20.82 10.93 -15.62
N PHE A 39 -20.97 9.62 -15.59
CA PHE A 39 -19.88 8.70 -15.26
C PHE A 39 -19.61 7.84 -16.49
N THR A 40 -18.43 8.02 -17.07
CA THR A 40 -17.94 7.24 -18.21
C THR A 40 -17.04 6.12 -17.69
N TYR A 41 -17.26 4.90 -18.13
CA TYR A 41 -16.48 3.74 -17.73
C TYR A 41 -15.39 3.46 -18.76
N ILE A 42 -14.13 3.59 -18.35
CA ILE A 42 -12.95 3.26 -19.15
C ILE A 42 -12.16 2.25 -18.34
N LEU A 43 -11.97 1.04 -18.90
CA LEU A 43 -11.37 -0.09 -18.17
C LEU A 43 -9.85 -0.02 -18.08
N ASP A 44 -9.22 0.68 -19.03
CA ASP A 44 -7.77 0.81 -19.10
C ASP A 44 -7.34 2.21 -18.61
N ASP A 45 -6.42 2.24 -17.63
CA ASP A 45 -5.94 3.47 -17.02
C ASP A 45 -5.19 4.39 -17.99
N ASN A 46 -4.53 3.84 -19.02
CA ASN A 46 -3.85 4.66 -20.01
C ASN A 46 -4.85 5.31 -20.97
N ALA A 47 -5.89 4.58 -21.39
CA ALA A 47 -7.00 5.14 -22.16
C ALA A 47 -7.74 6.21 -21.36
N ALA A 48 -8.00 5.98 -20.06
CA ALA A 48 -8.60 6.97 -19.18
C ALA A 48 -7.74 8.23 -19.03
N TRP A 49 -6.42 8.07 -18.99
CA TRP A 49 -5.48 9.20 -18.99
C TRP A 49 -5.57 10.02 -20.29
N GLN A 50 -5.56 9.37 -21.46
CA GLN A 50 -5.70 10.08 -22.75
C GLN A 50 -7.05 10.78 -22.89
N ALA A 51 -8.12 10.19 -22.36
CA ALA A 51 -9.44 10.81 -22.29
C ALA A 51 -9.42 12.09 -21.45
N PHE A 52 -8.79 12.04 -20.27
CA PHE A 52 -8.64 13.21 -19.40
C PHE A 52 -7.85 14.34 -20.06
N THR A 53 -6.69 14.05 -20.65
CA THR A 53 -5.84 15.10 -21.26
C THR A 53 -6.45 15.72 -22.53
N LYS A 54 -7.28 14.96 -23.26
CA LYS A 54 -8.08 15.49 -24.36
C LYS A 54 -9.21 16.42 -23.88
N GLY A 55 -9.70 16.20 -22.66
CA GLY A 55 -10.79 16.96 -22.05
C GLY A 55 -12.18 16.56 -22.55
N GLY A 56 -13.21 17.07 -21.86
CA GLY A 56 -14.62 16.92 -22.21
C GLY A 56 -15.32 15.65 -21.72
N LEU A 57 -14.60 14.75 -21.04
CA LEU A 57 -15.18 13.56 -20.42
C LEU A 57 -15.14 13.60 -18.89
N ASP A 58 -14.09 14.21 -18.32
CA ASP A 58 -13.87 14.28 -16.88
C ASP A 58 -13.56 15.72 -16.47
N ASP A 59 -14.27 16.22 -15.45
CA ASP A 59 -13.98 17.52 -14.84
C ASP A 59 -12.94 17.40 -13.71
N ILE A 60 -12.81 16.20 -13.12
CA ILE A 60 -11.94 15.92 -11.98
C ILE A 60 -11.30 14.55 -12.19
N LYS A 61 -9.96 14.49 -12.06
CA LYS A 61 -9.22 13.25 -12.04
C LYS A 61 -8.47 13.07 -10.71
N PRO A 62 -8.95 12.18 -9.83
CA PRO A 62 -8.13 11.69 -8.73
C PRO A 62 -6.89 10.99 -9.29
N GLU A 63 -5.72 11.31 -8.72
CA GLU A 63 -4.45 10.70 -9.10
C GLU A 63 -3.89 9.88 -7.94
N ASN A 64 -3.69 8.59 -8.19
CA ASN A 64 -3.14 7.61 -7.25
C ASN A 64 -1.74 7.12 -7.69
N SER A 65 -1.27 7.50 -8.87
CA SER A 65 0.07 7.18 -9.36
C SER A 65 1.04 8.32 -9.07
N SER A 66 1.93 8.10 -8.10
CA SER A 66 3.06 9.00 -7.80
C SER A 66 3.88 9.35 -9.05
N LYS A 67 4.08 8.37 -9.93
CA LYS A 67 4.76 8.54 -11.22
C LYS A 67 4.00 9.52 -12.10
N ARG A 68 2.71 9.25 -12.34
CA ARG A 68 1.89 10.09 -13.21
C ARG A 68 1.83 11.51 -12.68
N TRP A 69 1.58 11.68 -11.38
CA TRP A 69 1.57 12.96 -10.70
C TRP A 69 2.87 13.75 -10.92
N LYS A 70 4.03 13.07 -10.85
CA LYS A 70 5.32 13.73 -11.01
C LYS A 70 5.64 14.11 -12.46
N THR A 71 5.35 13.23 -13.41
CA THR A 71 5.95 13.31 -14.75
C THR A 71 4.99 13.50 -15.91
N PHE A 72 3.68 13.29 -15.75
CA PHE A 72 2.74 13.31 -16.90
C PHE A 72 1.86 14.57 -16.94
N TYR A 73 1.82 15.37 -15.87
CA TYR A 73 1.02 16.61 -15.82
C TYR A 73 1.76 17.79 -16.47
N ASP A 74 2.14 17.65 -17.75
CA ASP A 74 2.90 18.61 -18.55
C ASP A 74 2.22 18.99 -19.89
N PHE A 75 0.97 18.56 -20.08
CA PHE A 75 0.17 18.79 -21.30
C PHE A 75 -0.40 20.22 -21.40
N PRO A 76 -0.81 20.69 -22.60
CA PRO A 76 -1.13 22.11 -22.84
C PRO A 76 -2.12 22.74 -21.88
N ALA A 77 -3.19 22.04 -21.50
CA ALA A 77 -4.23 22.58 -20.61
C ALA A 77 -3.74 22.86 -19.17
N ILE A 78 -2.66 22.22 -18.72
CA ILE A 78 -1.97 22.59 -17.46
C ILE A 78 -1.24 23.92 -17.64
N GLN A 79 -0.62 24.14 -18.79
CA GLN A 79 0.17 25.34 -19.08
C GLN A 79 -0.71 26.58 -19.27
N THR A 80 -1.91 26.41 -19.82
CA THR A 80 -2.91 27.48 -19.99
C THR A 80 -3.75 27.72 -18.73
N GLY A 81 -3.66 26.85 -17.71
CA GLY A 81 -4.40 26.96 -16.45
C GLY A 81 -5.83 26.42 -16.51
N ASP A 82 -6.24 25.80 -17.61
CA ASP A 82 -7.55 25.16 -17.75
C ASP A 82 -7.67 23.91 -16.87
N VAL A 83 -6.54 23.24 -16.59
CA VAL A 83 -6.44 22.17 -15.60
C VAL A 83 -5.55 22.64 -14.44
N ILE A 84 -6.08 22.53 -13.23
CA ILE A 84 -5.36 22.88 -12.00
C ILE A 84 -4.96 21.62 -11.26
N LYS A 85 -3.66 21.51 -10.98
CA LYS A 85 -3.08 20.45 -10.17
C LYS A 85 -3.13 20.87 -8.69
N GLN A 86 -3.89 20.15 -7.87
CA GLN A 86 -4.10 20.49 -6.45
C GLN A 86 -3.79 19.30 -5.54
N GLU A 87 -3.03 19.56 -4.47
CA GLU A 87 -2.78 18.59 -3.39
C GLU A 87 -3.65 18.93 -2.18
N PHE A 88 -4.13 17.89 -1.51
CA PHE A 88 -4.90 17.99 -0.28
C PHE A 88 -4.23 17.15 0.79
N LYS A 89 -4.05 17.72 1.98
CA LYS A 89 -3.53 16.97 3.12
C LYS A 89 -4.61 15.97 3.57
N THR A 90 -4.26 14.69 3.57
CA THR A 90 -5.12 13.65 4.16
C THR A 90 -5.23 13.87 5.68
N THR A 91 -6.46 13.80 6.18
CA THR A 91 -6.78 13.72 7.61
C THR A 91 -7.58 12.46 7.93
N SER A 92 -7.73 11.58 6.94
CA SER A 92 -8.49 10.34 7.05
C SER A 92 -7.59 9.20 7.52
N PRO A 93 -8.17 8.12 8.10
CA PRO A 93 -7.48 6.86 8.26
C PRO A 93 -6.94 6.37 6.92
N GLU A 94 -5.70 5.87 6.91
CA GLU A 94 -5.10 5.29 5.72
C GLU A 94 -5.38 3.77 5.70
N PRO A 95 -5.92 3.22 4.60
CA PRO A 95 -6.12 1.79 4.49
C PRO A 95 -4.76 1.07 4.48
N MET A 96 -4.71 -0.09 5.13
CA MET A 96 -3.50 -0.92 5.11
C MET A 96 -3.30 -1.53 3.72
N GLN A 97 -2.11 -1.34 3.16
CA GLN A 97 -1.60 -2.06 2.00
C GLN A 97 -0.32 -2.82 2.40
N ALA A 98 -0.30 -4.15 2.19
CA ALA A 98 0.84 -4.99 2.53
C ALA A 98 0.86 -6.29 1.72
N PHE A 99 2.03 -6.94 1.65
CA PHE A 99 2.14 -8.32 1.21
C PHE A 99 1.62 -9.27 2.30
N MET A 100 0.58 -10.04 1.98
CA MET A 100 -0.04 -10.96 2.92
C MET A 100 0.53 -12.37 2.78
N LEU A 101 1.19 -12.84 3.83
CA LEU A 101 1.76 -14.20 3.86
C LEU A 101 0.69 -15.22 4.27
N ASN A 102 0.42 -16.20 3.40
CA ASN A 102 -0.59 -17.22 3.67
C ASN A 102 -0.09 -18.22 4.73
N GLN A 103 -0.40 -17.96 6.00
CA GLN A 103 0.03 -18.79 7.15
C GLN A 103 -0.54 -20.23 7.14
N ARG A 104 -1.48 -20.53 6.24
CA ARG A 104 -1.95 -21.92 6.01
C ARG A 104 -0.92 -22.75 5.24
N ARG A 105 0.04 -22.11 4.57
CA ARG A 105 1.19 -22.77 3.93
C ARG A 105 2.27 -22.97 4.99
N PRO A 106 2.81 -24.19 5.17
CA PRO A 106 3.85 -24.46 6.16
C PRO A 106 5.07 -23.54 6.06
N LEU A 107 5.42 -23.10 4.85
CA LEU A 107 6.51 -22.17 4.58
C LEU A 107 6.41 -20.85 5.37
N PHE A 108 5.20 -20.36 5.65
CA PHE A 108 4.95 -19.11 6.36
C PHE A 108 4.38 -19.32 7.78
N GLY A 109 4.40 -20.56 8.29
CA GLY A 109 3.87 -20.89 9.61
C GLY A 109 4.70 -20.32 10.76
N ASP A 110 6.02 -20.25 10.58
CA ASP A 110 6.95 -19.71 11.59
C ASP A 110 6.95 -18.17 11.61
N ARG A 111 6.78 -17.57 12.79
CA ARG A 111 6.79 -16.11 12.97
C ARG A 111 8.13 -15.49 12.59
N LEU A 112 9.25 -16.15 12.91
CA LEU A 112 10.59 -15.64 12.61
C LEU A 112 10.87 -15.59 11.11
N VAL A 113 10.29 -16.52 10.35
CA VAL A 113 10.33 -16.47 8.87
C VAL A 113 9.57 -15.25 8.36
N ARG A 114 8.36 -14.99 8.86
CA ARG A 114 7.56 -13.83 8.45
C ARG A 114 8.23 -12.51 8.81
N GLU A 115 8.84 -12.44 9.99
CA GLU A 115 9.65 -11.30 10.43
C GLU A 115 10.88 -11.12 9.52
N GLY A 116 11.63 -12.21 9.26
CA GLY A 116 12.79 -12.20 8.38
C GLY A 116 12.49 -11.76 6.95
N LEU A 117 11.29 -12.05 6.43
CA LEU A 117 10.82 -11.60 5.11
C LEU A 117 10.52 -10.09 5.04
N THR A 118 10.30 -9.44 6.18
CA THR A 118 10.04 -7.99 6.26
C THR A 118 11.32 -7.18 6.04
N TYR A 119 12.46 -7.68 6.53
CA TYR A 119 13.73 -6.98 6.49
C TYR A 119 14.22 -6.64 5.08
N PRO A 120 14.16 -7.53 4.06
CA PRO A 120 14.54 -7.22 2.68
C PRO A 120 13.67 -6.15 1.97
N PHE A 121 12.60 -5.65 2.59
CA PHE A 121 11.75 -4.62 1.99
C PHE A 121 12.33 -3.21 2.23
N ASP A 122 13.15 -2.76 1.29
CA ASP A 122 13.78 -1.43 1.25
C ASP A 122 12.78 -0.37 0.77
N PHE A 123 11.97 0.14 1.69
CA PHE A 123 10.98 1.16 1.37
C PHE A 123 11.61 2.49 1.00
N GLU A 124 12.69 2.91 1.67
CA GLU A 124 13.29 4.23 1.46
C GLU A 124 13.83 4.37 0.02
N THR A 125 14.46 3.32 -0.50
CA THR A 125 14.85 3.27 -1.91
C THR A 125 13.64 3.22 -2.83
N MET A 126 12.64 2.37 -2.55
CA MET A 126 11.41 2.32 -3.36
C MET A 126 10.69 3.68 -3.39
N ASN A 127 10.60 4.37 -2.27
CA ASN A 127 9.96 5.68 -2.18
C ASN A 127 10.70 6.70 -3.02
N ARG A 128 12.04 6.70 -2.96
CA ARG A 128 12.88 7.60 -3.76
C ARG A 128 12.79 7.31 -5.26
N THR A 129 12.81 6.04 -5.67
CA THR A 129 12.97 5.66 -7.09
C THR A 129 11.67 5.35 -7.82
N LEU A 130 10.67 4.81 -7.12
CA LEU A 130 9.39 4.41 -7.69
C LEU A 130 8.26 5.38 -7.34
N PHE A 131 8.23 5.84 -6.08
CA PHE A 131 7.13 6.66 -5.57
C PHE A 131 7.45 8.16 -5.52
N TYR A 132 8.59 8.58 -6.07
CA TYR A 132 9.00 9.99 -6.19
C TYR A 132 8.98 10.78 -4.87
N GLY A 133 9.14 10.10 -3.75
CA GLY A 133 9.10 10.66 -2.40
C GLY A 133 7.70 11.00 -1.90
N PHE A 134 6.63 10.60 -2.61
CA PHE A 134 5.25 10.92 -2.24
C PHE A 134 4.64 9.97 -1.21
N ASN A 135 5.28 8.84 -0.91
CA ASN A 135 4.73 7.87 0.02
C ASN A 135 5.40 7.97 1.40
N THR A 136 4.67 7.56 2.44
CA THR A 136 5.19 7.36 3.80
C THR A 136 4.99 5.91 4.19
N ARG A 137 5.95 5.33 4.93
CA ARG A 137 5.87 3.90 5.30
C ARG A 137 4.69 3.68 6.24
N THR A 138 3.79 2.76 5.88
CA THR A 138 2.74 2.28 6.79
C THR A 138 3.38 1.46 7.91
N GLN A 139 3.13 1.85 9.16
CA GLN A 139 3.69 1.19 10.35
C GLN A 139 2.61 0.62 11.29
N SER A 140 1.32 0.88 10.99
CA SER A 140 0.18 0.45 11.79
C SER A 140 -0.96 -0.02 10.91
N TYR A 141 -1.75 -0.97 11.42
CA TYR A 141 -3.04 -1.36 10.84
C TYR A 141 -4.08 -0.22 10.89
N PHE A 142 -3.87 0.77 11.76
CA PHE A 142 -4.75 1.93 11.97
C PHE A 142 -4.03 3.26 11.64
N GLN A 143 -3.19 3.23 10.61
CA GLN A 143 -2.34 4.35 10.20
C GLN A 143 -3.14 5.66 10.08
N GLY A 144 -2.61 6.75 10.65
CA GLY A 144 -3.24 8.08 10.58
C GLY A 144 -4.36 8.31 11.59
N THR A 145 -4.59 7.38 12.53
CA THR A 145 -5.64 7.49 13.55
C THR A 145 -5.08 7.39 14.97
N GLU A 146 -5.88 7.78 15.95
CA GLU A 146 -5.61 7.60 17.39
C GLU A 146 -5.53 6.12 17.82
N LEU A 147 -5.94 5.18 16.97
CA LEU A 147 -5.88 3.74 17.23
C LEU A 147 -4.52 3.12 16.85
N ALA A 148 -3.62 3.90 16.24
CA ALA A 148 -2.28 3.40 15.92
C ALA A 148 -1.45 3.23 17.21
N SER A 149 -0.89 2.04 17.42
CA SER A 149 0.03 1.77 18.53
C SER A 149 1.30 2.62 18.40
N SER A 150 1.86 3.05 19.54
CA SER A 150 3.12 3.79 19.61
C SER A 150 3.88 3.45 20.89
N GLY A 151 5.21 3.39 20.83
CA GLY A 151 6.02 3.11 22.02
C GLY A 151 5.75 1.73 22.63
N LEU A 152 5.99 1.64 23.94
CA LEU A 152 5.67 0.44 24.74
C LEU A 152 4.24 0.54 25.31
N PRO A 153 3.55 -0.60 25.47
CA PRO A 153 2.21 -0.62 26.06
C PRO A 153 2.17 -0.01 27.45
N GLN A 154 1.17 0.83 27.69
CA GLN A 154 1.01 1.56 28.95
C GLN A 154 -0.45 1.62 29.40
N GLY A 155 -0.68 1.91 30.69
CA GLY A 155 -2.01 2.11 31.26
C GLY A 155 -2.97 0.96 30.93
N LYS A 156 -4.13 1.30 30.34
CA LYS A 156 -5.18 0.32 30.05
C LYS A 156 -4.79 -0.72 29.01
N GLU A 157 -3.94 -0.34 28.05
CA GLU A 157 -3.42 -1.26 27.05
C GLU A 157 -2.58 -2.35 27.71
N LEU A 158 -1.63 -1.96 28.57
CA LEU A 158 -0.80 -2.90 29.33
C LEU A 158 -1.65 -3.82 30.21
N GLU A 159 -2.63 -3.27 30.94
CA GLU A 159 -3.55 -4.07 31.77
C GLU A 159 -4.30 -5.16 30.97
N ILE A 160 -4.63 -4.89 29.70
CA ILE A 160 -5.30 -5.86 28.84
C ILE A 160 -4.30 -6.91 28.33
N LEU A 161 -3.12 -6.48 27.87
CA LEU A 161 -2.09 -7.36 27.31
C LEU A 161 -1.48 -8.30 28.36
N GLU A 162 -1.34 -7.86 29.61
CA GLU A 162 -0.85 -8.67 30.72
C GLU A 162 -1.66 -9.96 30.93
N LYS A 163 -2.97 -9.92 30.67
CA LYS A 163 -3.86 -11.09 30.76
C LYS A 163 -3.52 -12.20 29.76
N TYR A 164 -2.70 -11.88 28.76
CA TYR A 164 -2.29 -12.77 27.68
C TYR A 164 -0.77 -12.85 27.55
N ARG A 165 0.00 -12.44 28.57
CA ARG A 165 1.46 -12.35 28.51
C ARG A 165 2.14 -13.65 28.08
N ASP A 166 1.58 -14.80 28.44
CA ASP A 166 2.04 -16.14 28.06
C ASP A 166 1.82 -16.48 26.57
N LYS A 167 0.93 -15.75 25.89
CA LYS A 167 0.58 -15.93 24.47
C LYS A 167 1.17 -14.86 23.56
N LEU A 168 1.82 -13.85 24.13
CA LEU A 168 2.35 -12.71 23.41
C LEU A 168 3.88 -12.76 23.34
N PRO A 169 4.49 -12.21 22.28
CA PRO A 169 5.94 -12.12 22.20
C PRO A 169 6.50 -11.27 23.36
N PRO A 170 7.52 -11.74 24.10
CA PRO A 170 8.08 -11.00 25.23
C PRO A 170 8.56 -9.59 24.85
N GLU A 171 9.09 -9.44 23.63
CA GLU A 171 9.60 -8.16 23.10
C GLU A 171 8.52 -7.07 23.01
N LEU A 172 7.23 -7.44 22.93
CA LEU A 172 6.12 -6.49 22.94
C LEU A 172 6.14 -5.56 24.17
N PHE A 173 6.69 -6.05 25.28
CA PHE A 173 6.72 -5.33 26.55
C PHE A 173 8.05 -4.62 26.83
N THR A 174 9.07 -4.85 26.01
CA THR A 174 10.43 -4.36 26.27
C THR A 174 11.01 -3.55 25.13
N GLU A 175 10.52 -3.75 23.90
CA GLU A 175 11.04 -3.10 22.70
C GLU A 175 9.90 -2.46 21.91
N GLU A 176 10.07 -1.16 21.59
CA GLU A 176 9.17 -0.48 20.68
C GLU A 176 9.27 -1.10 19.27
N PHE A 177 8.13 -1.43 18.67
CA PHE A 177 8.10 -1.95 17.30
C PHE A 177 8.59 -0.91 16.30
N LYS A 178 9.57 -1.29 15.48
CA LYS A 178 10.09 -0.46 14.38
C LYS A 178 10.34 -1.29 13.14
N LEU A 179 9.95 -0.74 11.98
CA LEU A 179 10.32 -1.28 10.68
C LEU A 179 11.76 -0.90 10.31
N PRO A 180 12.43 -1.68 9.45
CA PRO A 180 13.74 -1.32 8.93
C PRO A 180 13.67 0.00 8.14
N VAL A 181 14.65 0.87 8.36
CA VAL A 181 14.81 2.16 7.67
C VAL A 181 16.12 2.17 6.88
N TYR A 182 16.03 2.23 5.56
CA TYR A 182 17.13 2.19 4.59
C TYR A 182 17.65 3.60 4.20
N ASP A 183 18.00 4.40 5.20
CA ASP A 183 18.46 5.78 5.05
C ASP A 183 19.99 5.94 4.96
N THR A 184 20.74 4.85 5.19
CA THR A 184 22.22 4.85 5.19
C THR A 184 22.81 3.78 4.27
N PRO A 185 24.03 3.97 3.72
CA PRO A 185 24.69 2.97 2.87
C PRO A 185 24.88 1.59 3.53
N GLN A 186 24.95 1.54 4.87
CA GLN A 186 25.16 0.30 5.63
C GLN A 186 23.84 -0.43 5.94
N ALA A 187 22.69 0.23 5.77
CA ALA A 187 21.38 -0.30 6.12
C ALA A 187 21.09 -1.63 5.42
N GLU A 188 21.37 -1.73 4.11
CA GLU A 188 21.11 -2.96 3.36
C GLU A 188 21.83 -4.16 3.96
N ARG A 189 23.15 -4.05 4.17
CA ARG A 189 23.93 -5.14 4.76
C ARG A 189 23.42 -5.51 6.15
N LYS A 190 23.09 -4.50 6.97
CA LYS A 190 22.56 -4.70 8.32
C LYS A 190 21.25 -5.51 8.30
N TYR A 191 20.26 -5.08 7.54
CA TYR A 191 18.93 -5.69 7.53
C TYR A 191 18.91 -7.05 6.82
N LEU A 192 19.67 -7.22 5.72
CA LEU A 192 19.80 -8.53 5.09
C LEU A 192 20.50 -9.54 6.01
N LYS A 193 21.47 -9.11 6.83
CA LYS A 193 22.07 -9.96 7.86
C LYS A 193 21.05 -10.35 8.93
N GLN A 194 20.25 -9.40 9.43
CA GLN A 194 19.19 -9.67 10.41
C GLN A 194 18.15 -10.65 9.86
N ALA A 195 17.77 -10.52 8.59
CA ALA A 195 16.91 -11.48 7.91
C ALA A 195 17.52 -12.89 7.98
N VAL A 196 18.77 -13.07 7.53
CA VAL A 196 19.44 -14.38 7.54
C VAL A 196 19.55 -14.97 8.95
N GLU A 197 19.81 -14.15 9.97
CA GLU A 197 19.86 -14.60 11.38
C GLU A 197 18.49 -15.11 11.86
N LEU A 198 17.39 -14.46 11.48
CA LEU A 198 16.03 -14.90 11.79
C LEU A 198 15.68 -16.21 11.06
N PHE A 199 16.03 -16.32 9.78
CA PHE A 199 15.86 -17.54 9.00
C PHE A 199 16.66 -18.71 9.62
N ALA A 200 17.89 -18.47 10.07
CA ALA A 200 18.73 -19.46 10.74
C ALA A 200 18.10 -19.98 12.04
N LYS A 201 17.53 -19.09 12.87
CA LYS A 201 16.77 -19.47 14.07
C LYS A 201 15.55 -20.34 13.75
N ALA A 202 14.93 -20.13 12.59
CA ALA A 202 13.82 -20.94 12.08
C ALA A 202 14.25 -22.21 11.32
N GLY A 203 15.55 -22.55 11.32
CA GLY A 203 16.07 -23.76 10.69
C GLY A 203 16.30 -23.65 9.18
N TRP A 204 16.45 -22.44 8.65
CA TRP A 204 16.81 -22.17 7.25
C TRP A 204 18.23 -21.64 7.13
N VAL A 205 18.99 -22.17 6.19
CA VAL A 205 20.41 -21.83 6.00
C VAL A 205 20.72 -21.59 4.54
N ILE A 206 21.71 -20.75 4.26
CA ILE A 206 22.20 -20.55 2.89
C ILE A 206 23.20 -21.66 2.55
N LYS A 207 22.90 -22.49 1.55
CA LYS A 207 23.81 -23.49 0.96
C LYS A 207 23.87 -23.29 -0.54
N GLY A 208 25.07 -23.12 -1.10
CA GLY A 208 25.26 -22.90 -2.55
C GLY A 208 24.52 -21.66 -3.08
N GLY A 209 24.45 -20.59 -2.27
CA GLY A 209 23.74 -19.34 -2.62
C GLY A 209 22.22 -19.41 -2.54
N LYS A 210 21.64 -20.53 -2.07
CA LYS A 210 20.18 -20.70 -1.91
C LYS A 210 19.82 -20.86 -0.44
N MET A 211 18.74 -20.20 -0.02
CA MET A 211 18.10 -20.41 1.27
C MET A 211 17.40 -21.77 1.23
N VAL A 212 17.83 -22.71 2.08
CA VAL A 212 17.30 -24.07 2.13
C VAL A 212 16.98 -24.46 3.56
N ASN A 213 16.00 -25.35 3.73
CA ASN A 213 15.71 -25.92 5.04
C ASN A 213 16.89 -26.79 5.48
N ALA A 214 17.40 -26.58 6.69
CA ALA A 214 18.60 -27.24 7.18
C ALA A 214 18.44 -28.77 7.28
N LYS A 215 17.21 -29.25 7.54
CA LYS A 215 16.90 -30.67 7.71
C LYS A 215 16.58 -31.35 6.38
N THR A 216 15.75 -30.74 5.55
CA THR A 216 15.23 -31.38 4.33
C THR A 216 16.00 -31.02 3.07
N GLY A 217 16.78 -29.94 3.09
CA GLY A 217 17.45 -29.40 1.91
C GLY A 217 16.51 -28.72 0.90
N ALA A 218 15.21 -28.65 1.18
CA ALA A 218 14.23 -28.02 0.30
C ALA A 218 14.49 -26.50 0.20
N PRO A 219 14.42 -25.89 -1.00
CA PRO A 219 14.62 -24.45 -1.16
C PRO A 219 13.46 -23.65 -0.58
N PHE A 220 13.75 -22.47 -0.03
CA PHE A 220 12.75 -21.50 0.36
C PHE A 220 12.24 -20.79 -0.89
N LYS A 221 11.12 -21.27 -1.44
CA LYS A 221 10.53 -20.78 -2.67
C LYS A 221 9.05 -20.42 -2.50
N PHE A 222 8.63 -19.27 -3.03
CA PHE A 222 7.22 -18.86 -3.07
C PHE A 222 6.89 -17.95 -4.26
N GLU A 223 5.60 -17.75 -4.48
CA GLU A 223 5.04 -16.90 -5.53
C GLU A 223 4.28 -15.71 -4.92
N ILE A 224 4.41 -14.54 -5.55
CA ILE A 224 3.70 -13.31 -5.22
C ILE A 224 2.63 -13.08 -6.28
N LEU A 225 1.36 -13.20 -5.88
CA LEU A 225 0.23 -12.96 -6.77
C LEU A 225 -0.07 -11.46 -6.83
N GLY A 226 -0.05 -10.90 -8.04
CA GLY A 226 -0.49 -9.54 -8.34
C GLY A 226 -1.83 -9.51 -9.08
N TRP A 227 -2.53 -8.39 -9.02
CA TRP A 227 -3.77 -8.10 -9.75
C TRP A 227 -3.50 -7.33 -11.05
N ASN A 228 -2.53 -6.42 -11.06
CA ASN A 228 -2.17 -5.62 -12.24
C ASN A 228 -0.65 -5.34 -12.32
N ASP A 229 -0.21 -4.69 -13.39
CA ASP A 229 1.20 -4.40 -13.66
C ASP A 229 1.88 -3.56 -12.56
N THR A 230 1.12 -2.76 -11.81
CA THR A 230 1.65 -1.97 -10.68
C THR A 230 2.18 -2.90 -9.58
N ASP A 231 1.54 -4.05 -9.35
CA ASP A 231 1.98 -4.99 -8.32
C ASP A 231 3.35 -5.58 -8.67
N GLN A 232 3.60 -5.85 -9.96
CA GLN A 232 4.92 -6.30 -10.41
C GLN A 232 5.99 -5.24 -10.17
N VAL A 233 5.69 -3.96 -10.44
CA VAL A 233 6.61 -2.84 -10.17
C VAL A 233 6.94 -2.74 -8.68
N ILE A 234 5.96 -2.94 -7.80
CA ILE A 234 6.14 -2.87 -6.35
C ILE A 234 6.86 -4.12 -5.80
N ALA A 235 6.56 -5.31 -6.31
CA ALA A 235 7.15 -6.56 -5.84
C ALA A 235 8.60 -6.76 -6.31
N SER A 236 8.96 -6.23 -7.49
CA SER A 236 10.27 -6.48 -8.11
C SER A 236 11.48 -6.08 -7.24
N PRO A 237 11.53 -4.91 -6.59
CA PRO A 237 12.63 -4.56 -5.68
C PRO A 237 12.72 -5.51 -4.46
N TRP A 238 11.57 -5.92 -3.91
CA TRP A 238 11.54 -6.84 -2.79
C TRP A 238 12.05 -8.23 -3.21
N ILE A 239 11.61 -8.74 -4.36
CA ILE A 239 12.13 -9.97 -4.97
C ILE A 239 13.64 -9.88 -5.18
N ALA A 240 14.14 -8.75 -5.70
CA ALA A 240 15.58 -8.55 -5.91
C ALA A 240 16.37 -8.64 -4.59
N ASN A 241 15.86 -8.05 -3.50
CA ASN A 241 16.49 -8.13 -2.19
C ASN A 241 16.36 -9.51 -1.53
N LEU A 242 15.24 -10.21 -1.73
CA LEU A 242 15.07 -11.60 -1.28
C LEU A 242 16.08 -12.55 -1.95
N ARG A 243 16.36 -12.35 -3.24
CA ARG A 243 17.38 -13.14 -3.96
C ARG A 243 18.79 -12.96 -3.38
N LYS A 244 19.11 -11.78 -2.84
CA LYS A 244 20.42 -11.53 -2.17
C LYS A 244 20.63 -12.42 -0.94
N ILE A 245 19.56 -12.86 -0.28
CA ILE A 245 19.61 -13.81 0.84
C ILE A 245 19.27 -15.25 0.40
N GLY A 246 19.27 -15.53 -0.90
CA GLY A 246 19.04 -16.86 -1.47
C GLY A 246 17.58 -17.32 -1.47
N VAL A 247 16.62 -16.45 -1.18
CA VAL A 247 15.19 -16.77 -1.25
C VAL A 247 14.72 -16.70 -2.72
N ASP A 248 14.00 -17.73 -3.17
CA ASP A 248 13.44 -17.81 -4.53
C ASP A 248 12.00 -17.30 -4.53
N ALA A 249 11.81 -16.02 -4.87
CA ALA A 249 10.50 -15.40 -5.04
C ALA A 249 10.24 -15.08 -6.52
N THR A 250 9.01 -15.34 -6.96
CA THR A 250 8.52 -15.06 -8.32
C THR A 250 7.27 -14.21 -8.28
#